data_AF-M4YUP3-F1
#
_entry.id   AF-M4YUP3-F1
#
_cell.length_a   1.000
_cell.length_b   1.000
_cell.length_c   1.000
_cell.angle_alpha   90.00
_cell.angle_beta   90.00
_cell.angle_gamma   90.00
#
_symmetry.space_group_name_H-M   'P 1'
#
loop_
_entity.id
_entity.type
_entity.pdbx_description
1 polymer ?
#
loop_
_entity_poly.entity_id
_entity_poly.type
_entity_poly.pdbx_seq_one_letter_code
_entity_poly.pdbx_strand_id
1 'polypeptide(L)'
;MRAPLTEKQLCHLLGVDKANTSRAVMAMLEAGIIKKGRKVSGRSYEFELTEKGHEIGNIILARIYSELLKITSGIPDEEMLAFLSVMEKICIASQEDLEIAEIIAQLKLVVGRKVREEIVPNL
;
A
#
# COMPACT_ATOMS: atom_id res chain seq x y z
N MET A 1 8.44 4.41 -9.28
CA MET A 1 9.33 4.29 -8.11
C MET A 1 8.99 5.42 -7.15
N ARG A 2 8.43 5.17 -5.96
CA ARG A 2 8.20 6.23 -4.96
C ARG A 2 9.54 6.62 -4.32
N ALA A 3 9.73 7.91 -4.05
CA ALA A 3 10.97 8.45 -3.48
C ALA A 3 11.25 7.86 -2.07
N PRO A 4 12.52 7.76 -1.65
CA PRO A 4 12.89 7.37 -0.28
C PRO A 4 12.18 8.24 0.75
N LEU A 5 11.73 7.64 1.87
CA LEU A 5 10.96 8.33 2.90
C LEU A 5 11.74 8.42 4.21
N THR A 6 11.63 9.57 4.89
CA THR A 6 12.12 9.72 6.27
C THR A 6 11.14 9.12 7.27
N GLU A 7 11.60 8.82 8.49
CA GLU A 7 10.74 8.33 9.58
C GLU A 7 9.57 9.28 9.88
N LYS A 8 9.80 10.60 9.81
CA LYS A 8 8.76 11.61 9.99
C LYS A 8 7.67 11.50 8.91
N GLN A 9 8.07 11.30 7.67
CA GLN A 9 7.13 11.10 6.57
C GLN A 9 6.39 9.77 6.72
N LEU A 10 7.06 8.71 7.16
CA LEU A 10 6.40 7.43 7.47
C LEU A 10 5.36 7.56 8.58
N CYS A 11 5.65 8.28 9.68
CA CYS A 11 4.67 8.54 10.75
C CYS A 11 3.42 9.23 10.19
N HIS A 12 3.64 10.26 9.37
CA HIS A 12 2.54 11.03 8.78
C HIS A 12 1.71 10.20 7.80
N LEU A 13 2.36 9.42 6.94
CA LEU A 13 1.69 8.61 5.92
C LEU A 13 0.94 7.42 6.51
N LEU A 14 1.45 6.82 7.58
CA LEU A 14 0.84 5.63 8.19
C LEU A 14 -0.21 6.00 9.26
N GLY A 15 -0.30 7.28 9.66
CA GLY A 15 -1.17 7.70 10.76
C GLY A 15 -0.74 7.15 12.14
N VAL A 16 0.47 6.60 12.24
CA VAL A 16 0.98 5.95 13.45
C VAL A 16 1.91 6.90 14.21
N ASP A 17 1.90 6.83 15.54
CA ASP A 17 2.79 7.63 16.37
C ASP A 17 4.28 7.33 16.11
N LYS A 18 5.11 8.27 16.56
CA LYS A 18 6.55 8.23 16.34
C LYS A 18 7.23 7.05 17.02
N ALA A 19 6.82 6.67 18.23
CA ALA A 19 7.49 5.60 18.96
C ALA A 19 7.25 4.24 18.29
N ASN A 20 6.01 4.00 17.84
CA ASN A 20 5.66 2.82 17.06
C ASN A 20 6.39 2.78 15.72
N THR A 21 6.41 3.89 14.98
CA THR A 21 7.12 3.98 13.70
C THR A 21 8.62 3.73 13.89
N SER A 22 9.25 4.30 14.91
CA SER A 22 10.68 4.12 15.20
C SER A 22 11.00 2.65 15.49
N ARG A 23 10.20 1.99 16.31
CA ARG A 23 10.37 0.56 16.63
C ARG A 23 10.26 -0.30 15.38
N ALA A 24 9.27 -0.05 14.52
CA ALA A 24 9.11 -0.77 13.26
C ALA A 24 10.31 -0.55 12.33
N VAL A 25 10.75 0.70 12.14
CA VAL A 25 11.91 1.04 11.30
C VAL A 25 13.18 0.36 11.81
N MET A 26 13.44 0.36 13.11
CA MET A 26 14.62 -0.30 13.67
C MET A 26 14.57 -1.82 13.47
N ALA A 27 13.43 -2.45 13.72
CA ALA A 27 13.26 -3.89 13.46
C ALA A 27 13.47 -4.24 11.98
N MET A 28 12.97 -3.41 11.06
CA MET A 28 13.16 -3.61 9.62
C MET A 28 14.61 -3.39 9.16
N LEU A 29 15.34 -2.45 9.77
CA LEU A 29 16.77 -2.25 9.55
C LEU A 29 17.57 -3.47 10.04
N GLU A 30 17.31 -3.93 11.26
CA GLU A 30 17.97 -5.09 11.87
C GLU A 30 17.70 -6.37 11.07
N ALA A 31 16.49 -6.52 10.55
CA ALA A 31 16.11 -7.65 9.69
C ALA A 31 16.66 -7.54 8.24
N GLY A 32 17.32 -6.44 7.88
CA GLY A 32 17.87 -6.19 6.54
C GLY A 32 16.80 -6.00 5.46
N ILE A 33 15.60 -5.59 5.82
CA ILE A 33 14.46 -5.34 4.91
C ILE A 33 14.55 -3.93 4.32
N ILE A 34 15.03 -2.98 5.12
CA ILE A 34 15.31 -1.61 4.68
C ILE A 34 16.77 -1.24 4.97
N LYS A 35 17.25 -0.20 4.30
CA LYS A 35 18.56 0.40 4.53
C LYS A 35 18.44 1.92 4.69
N LYS A 36 19.40 2.52 5.38
CA LYS A 36 19.56 3.98 5.42
C LYS A 36 20.12 4.44 4.07
N GLY A 37 19.38 5.32 3.41
CA GLY A 37 19.82 6.02 2.21
C GLY A 37 20.47 7.35 2.55
N ARG A 38 20.04 8.41 1.86
CA ARG A 38 20.58 9.76 2.04
C ARG A 38 20.30 10.29 3.45
N LYS A 39 21.31 10.95 4.02
CA LYS A 39 21.15 11.75 5.24
C LYS A 39 20.50 13.09 4.89
N VAL A 40 19.38 13.41 5.54
CA VAL A 40 18.62 14.65 5.29
C VAL A 40 19.12 15.78 6.18
N SER A 41 19.12 15.57 7.50
CA SER A 41 19.59 16.56 8.49
C SER A 41 19.80 15.90 9.86
N GLY A 42 20.78 16.37 10.64
CA GLY A 42 20.98 15.87 12.01
C GLY A 42 21.14 14.34 12.11
N ARG A 43 20.16 13.67 12.74
CA ARG A 43 20.05 12.20 12.82
C ARG A 43 18.95 11.61 11.91
N SER A 44 18.41 12.41 11.00
CA SER A 44 17.35 12.03 10.06
C SER A 44 17.93 11.44 8.77
N TYR A 45 17.43 10.26 8.40
CA TYR A 45 17.80 9.53 7.19
C TYR A 45 16.54 9.22 6.39
N GLU A 46 16.71 9.16 5.08
CA GLU A 46 15.77 8.49 4.19
C GLU A 46 15.97 6.98 4.28
N PHE A 47 14.89 6.23 4.12
CA PHE A 47 14.89 4.78 4.09
C PHE A 47 14.48 4.26 2.71
N GLU A 48 15.18 3.22 2.28
CA GLU A 48 14.96 2.50 1.04
C GLU A 48 14.78 1.02 1.34
N LEU A 49 13.97 0.32 0.54
CA LEU A 49 13.91 -1.13 0.57
C LEU A 49 15.26 -1.70 0.11
N THR A 50 15.68 -2.80 0.74
CA THR A 50 16.73 -3.67 0.19
C THR A 50 16.13 -4.59 -0.88
N GLU A 51 16.96 -5.38 -1.55
CA GLU A 51 16.49 -6.44 -2.45
C GLU A 51 15.54 -7.41 -1.73
N LYS A 52 15.93 -7.90 -0.55
CA LYS A 52 15.07 -8.68 0.35
C LYS A 52 13.75 -7.96 0.67
N GLY A 53 13.81 -6.64 0.92
CA GLY A 53 12.61 -5.85 1.16
C GLY A 53 11.67 -5.80 -0.04
N HIS A 54 12.22 -5.68 -1.25
CA HIS A 54 11.44 -5.75 -2.48
C HIS A 54 10.82 -7.13 -2.70
N GLU A 55 11.57 -8.21 -2.48
CA GLU A 55 11.06 -9.59 -2.58
C GLU A 55 9.88 -9.83 -1.64
N ILE A 56 10.03 -9.47 -0.36
CA ILE A 56 8.97 -9.60 0.63
C ILE A 56 7.75 -8.76 0.23
N GLY A 57 7.97 -7.51 -0.20
CA GLY A 57 6.90 -6.63 -0.67
C GLY A 57 6.12 -7.24 -1.85
N ASN A 58 6.83 -7.84 -2.80
CA ASN A 58 6.22 -8.50 -3.96
C ASN A 58 5.39 -9.72 -3.55
N ILE A 59 5.89 -10.55 -2.61
CA ILE A 59 5.15 -11.71 -2.09
C ILE A 59 3.85 -11.27 -1.40
N ILE A 60 3.92 -10.22 -0.56
CA ILE A 60 2.75 -9.67 0.13
C ILE A 60 1.73 -9.16 -0.89
N LEU A 61 2.17 -8.36 -1.86
CA LEU A 61 1.29 -7.82 -2.90
C LEU A 61 0.64 -8.94 -3.72
N ALA A 62 1.42 -9.92 -4.18
CA ALA A 62 0.89 -11.06 -4.93
C ALA A 62 -0.19 -11.82 -4.14
N ARG A 63 0.01 -12.00 -2.83
CA ARG A 63 -0.98 -12.66 -1.97
C ARG A 63 -2.25 -11.81 -1.82
N ILE A 64 -2.12 -10.52 -1.55
CA ILE A 64 -3.26 -9.60 -1.45
C ILE A 64 -4.07 -9.61 -2.75
N TYR A 65 -3.41 -9.53 -3.91
CA TYR A 65 -4.08 -9.59 -5.20
C TYR A 65 -4.80 -10.91 -5.44
N SER A 66 -4.17 -12.04 -5.12
CA SER A 66 -4.79 -13.36 -5.27
C SER A 66 -6.05 -13.51 -4.42
N GLU A 67 -6.00 -13.06 -3.16
CA GLU A 67 -7.18 -13.13 -2.28
C GLU A 67 -8.27 -12.17 -2.72
N LEU A 68 -7.92 -10.96 -3.15
CA LEU A 68 -8.90 -10.00 -3.66
C LEU A 68 -9.64 -10.55 -4.89
N LEU A 69 -8.93 -11.20 -5.81
CA LEU A 69 -9.55 -11.84 -6.98
C LEU A 69 -10.57 -12.92 -6.58
N LYS A 70 -10.28 -13.71 -5.54
CA LYS A 70 -11.21 -14.74 -5.04
C LYS A 70 -12.45 -14.12 -4.40
N ILE A 71 -12.27 -13.07 -3.60
CA ILE A 71 -13.39 -12.38 -2.93
C ILE A 71 -14.33 -11.75 -3.97
N THR A 72 -13.80 -11.32 -5.11
CA THR A 72 -14.53 -10.60 -6.16
C THR A 72 -14.95 -11.47 -7.36
N SER A 73 -14.58 -12.76 -7.41
CA SER A 73 -14.73 -13.59 -8.62
C SER A 73 -16.17 -13.85 -9.07
N GLY A 74 -17.16 -13.65 -8.19
CA GLY A 74 -18.58 -13.84 -8.49
C GLY A 74 -19.29 -12.60 -9.02
N ILE A 75 -18.58 -11.47 -9.16
CA ILE A 75 -19.18 -10.18 -9.51
C ILE A 75 -18.49 -9.68 -10.80
N PRO A 76 -19.25 -9.36 -11.86
CA PRO A 76 -18.69 -8.74 -13.07
C PRO A 76 -17.88 -7.49 -12.72
N ASP A 77 -16.75 -7.29 -13.39
CA ASP A 77 -15.83 -6.20 -13.03
C ASP A 77 -16.50 -4.81 -13.12
N GLU A 78 -17.42 -4.60 -14.07
CA GLU A 78 -18.22 -3.38 -14.19
C GLU A 78 -19.12 -3.15 -12.97
N GLU A 79 -19.79 -4.20 -12.49
CA GLU A 79 -20.64 -4.14 -11.30
C GLU A 79 -19.80 -3.88 -10.04
N MET A 80 -18.63 -4.51 -9.93
CA MET A 80 -17.70 -4.28 -8.83
C MET A 80 -17.18 -2.83 -8.84
N LEU A 81 -16.84 -2.27 -10.00
CA LEU A 81 -16.42 -0.87 -10.12
C LEU A 81 -17.54 0.10 -9.75
N ALA A 82 -18.78 -0.19 -10.13
CA ALA A 82 -19.94 0.59 -9.75
C ALA A 82 -20.17 0.53 -8.23
N PHE A 83 -20.15 -0.67 -7.65
CA PHE A 83 -20.26 -0.90 -6.20
C PHE A 83 -19.21 -0.10 -5.42
N LEU A 84 -17.93 -0.26 -5.76
CA LEU A 84 -16.83 0.46 -5.12
C LEU A 84 -17.00 1.98 -5.26
N SER A 85 -17.47 2.47 -6.40
CA SER A 85 -17.72 3.91 -6.59
C SER A 85 -18.87 4.45 -5.74
N VAL A 86 -19.89 3.63 -5.47
CA VAL A 86 -20.97 4.00 -4.53
C VAL A 86 -20.44 4.01 -3.10
N MET A 87 -19.71 2.97 -2.69
CA MET A 87 -19.11 2.88 -1.35
C MET A 87 -18.17 4.05 -1.06
N GLU A 88 -17.30 4.40 -2.00
CA GLU A 88 -16.38 5.55 -1.88
C GLU A 88 -17.16 6.85 -1.62
N LYS A 89 -18.24 7.10 -2.37
CA LYS A 89 -19.08 8.29 -2.19
C LYS A 89 -19.78 8.30 -0.83
N ILE A 90 -20.23 7.15 -0.34
CA ILE A 90 -20.86 7.03 0.98
C ILE A 90 -19.86 7.39 2.08
N CYS A 91 -18.66 6.80 2.06
CA CYS A 91 -17.61 7.11 3.04
C CYS A 91 -17.27 8.61 3.02
N ILE A 92 -17.02 9.19 1.83
CA ILE A 92 -16.72 10.62 1.71
C ILE A 92 -17.87 11.50 2.24
N ALA A 93 -19.12 11.17 1.88
CA ALA A 93 -20.29 11.96 2.29
C ALA A 93 -20.54 11.89 3.81
N SER A 94 -20.26 10.74 4.42
CA SER A 94 -20.42 10.55 5.86
C SER A 94 -19.39 11.32 6.69
N GLN A 95 -18.25 11.71 6.10
CA GLN A 95 -17.04 12.19 6.81
C GLN A 95 -16.51 11.22 7.88
N GLU A 96 -17.12 10.04 7.97
CA GLU A 96 -16.68 8.89 8.72
C GLU A 96 -15.90 7.99 7.76
N ASP A 97 -14.90 7.28 8.26
CA ASP A 97 -14.16 6.27 7.49
C ASP A 97 -13.43 6.77 6.22
N LEU A 98 -12.84 7.96 6.25
CA LEU A 98 -12.02 8.49 5.14
C LEU A 98 -10.86 7.55 4.74
N GLU A 99 -10.30 6.81 5.70
CA GLU A 99 -9.30 5.77 5.44
C GLU A 99 -9.87 4.63 4.58
N ILE A 100 -11.14 4.25 4.79
CA ILE A 100 -11.83 3.24 3.98
C ILE A 100 -12.06 3.76 2.57
N ALA A 101 -12.40 5.05 2.41
CA ALA A 101 -12.52 5.67 1.09
C ALA A 101 -11.22 5.58 0.29
N GLU A 102 -10.06 5.81 0.92
CA GLU A 102 -8.75 5.67 0.27
C GLU A 102 -8.46 4.21 -0.13
N ILE A 103 -8.78 3.24 0.73
CA ILE A 103 -8.65 1.82 0.42
C ILE A 103 -9.54 1.43 -0.77
N ILE A 104 -10.79 1.93 -0.81
CA ILE A 104 -11.72 1.70 -1.92
C ILE A 104 -11.18 2.29 -3.22
N ALA A 105 -10.60 3.50 -3.18
CA ALA A 105 -9.99 4.12 -4.34
C ALA A 105 -8.82 3.27 -4.89
N GLN A 106 -7.99 2.69 -4.01
CA GLN A 106 -6.92 1.78 -4.41
C GLN A 106 -7.49 0.49 -5.01
N LEU A 107 -8.51 -0.11 -4.40
CA LEU A 107 -9.20 -1.30 -4.90
C LEU A 107 -9.77 -1.08 -6.32
N LYS A 108 -10.35 0.09 -6.60
CA LYS A 108 -10.84 0.47 -7.93
C LYS A 108 -9.74 0.46 -8.99
N LEU A 109 -8.52 0.87 -8.64
CA LEU A 109 -7.38 0.80 -9.57
C LEU A 109 -7.02 -0.65 -9.90
N VAL A 110 -7.16 -1.57 -8.93
CA VAL A 110 -6.87 -2.99 -9.13
C VAL A 110 -7.92 -3.66 -10.01
N VAL A 111 -9.20 -3.48 -9.67
CA VAL A 111 -10.31 -4.02 -10.46
C VAL A 111 -10.31 -3.39 -11.86
N GLY A 112 -10.08 -2.08 -11.98
CA GLY A 112 -10.00 -1.39 -13.26
C GLY A 112 -8.75 -1.71 -14.09
N ARG A 113 -7.72 -2.35 -13.52
CA ARG A 113 -6.59 -2.93 -14.26
C ARG A 113 -6.93 -4.32 -14.79
N LYS A 114 -7.68 -5.13 -14.02
CA LYS A 114 -8.23 -6.41 -14.48
C LYS A 114 -9.09 -6.26 -15.76
N VAL A 115 -9.83 -5.15 -15.86
CA VAL A 115 -10.63 -4.79 -17.06
C VAL A 115 -9.74 -4.40 -18.26
N ARG A 116 -8.53 -3.89 -18.03
CA ARG A 116 -7.66 -3.31 -19.07
C ARG A 116 -6.52 -4.20 -19.55
N GLU A 117 -6.10 -5.19 -18.76
CA GLU A 117 -4.96 -6.04 -19.08
C GLU A 117 -5.31 -7.52 -18.76
N GLU A 118 -5.25 -8.38 -19.77
CA GLU A 118 -4.93 -9.80 -19.56
C GLU A 118 -3.68 -9.82 -18.67
N ILE A 119 -3.78 -10.46 -17.50
CA ILE A 119 -2.64 -10.66 -16.61
C ILE A 119 -1.62 -11.48 -17.40
N VAL A 120 -0.62 -10.81 -17.99
CA VAL A 120 0.61 -11.46 -18.44
C VAL A 120 1.40 -11.75 -17.17
N PRO A 121 1.55 -13.02 -16.75
CA PRO A 121 2.45 -13.36 -15.68
C PRO A 121 3.83 -13.54 -16.30
N ASN A 122 4.67 -12.50 -16.25
CA ASN A 122 6.11 -12.75 -16.28
C ASN A 122 6.57 -12.84 -14.83
N LEU A 123 6.43 -14.06 -14.31
CA LEU A 123 7.31 -14.63 -13.28
C LEU A 123 8.75 -14.67 -13.81
#